data_AF-A0A956R492-F1
#
_entry.id   AF-A0A956R492-F1
#
_cell.length_a   1.000
_cell.length_b   1.000
_cell.length_c   1.000
_cell.angle_alpha   90.00
_cell.angle_beta   90.00
_cell.angle_gamma   90.00
#
_symmetry.space_group_name_H-M   'P 1'
#
loop_
_entity.id
_entity.type
_entity.pdbx_description
1 polymer ?
#
loop_
_entity_poly.entity_id
_entity_poly.type
_entity_poly.pdbx_seq_one_letter_code
_entity_poly.pdbx_strand_id
1 'polypeptide(L)'
;HVGAEDEVFPAAAAAGVGVLGFSALCYGRMLRASSVLPQGPAAADCYRYSLSQPGVVACVSAPRRHRELVENLEVLAGPALAPDPGQERLRAHGREVYADNKRFDRLVRRGGAAPLREAILELFEHSGPEPAEKVLY
;
A
#
# COMPACT_ATOMS: atom_id res chain seq x y z
N HIS A 1 -7.60 -1.37 -3.04
CA HIS A 1 -7.93 -1.47 -4.48
C HIS A 1 -8.89 -0.34 -4.78
N VAL A 2 -8.51 0.65 -5.59
CA VAL A 2 -9.31 1.89 -5.72
C VAL A 2 -10.68 1.61 -6.35
N GLY A 3 -10.74 0.82 -7.43
CA GLY A 3 -12.02 0.53 -8.10
C GLY A 3 -13.00 -0.38 -7.34
N ALA A 4 -12.60 -0.98 -6.20
CA ALA A 4 -13.51 -1.84 -5.44
C ALA A 4 -14.67 -1.04 -4.81
N GLU A 5 -14.42 0.21 -4.43
CA GLU A 5 -15.43 1.09 -3.83
C GLU A 5 -16.49 1.56 -4.83
N ASP A 6 -16.09 1.75 -6.09
CA ASP A 6 -16.99 2.22 -7.14
C ASP A 6 -17.75 1.07 -7.82
N GLU A 7 -17.14 -0.12 -7.92
CA GLU A 7 -17.66 -1.24 -8.71
C GLU A 7 -18.10 -2.42 -7.83
N VAL A 8 -17.18 -2.97 -7.03
CA VAL A 8 -17.37 -4.28 -6.38
C VAL A 8 -18.30 -4.20 -5.17
N PHE A 9 -18.07 -3.24 -4.27
CA PHE A 9 -18.82 -3.09 -3.03
C PHE A 9 -20.30 -2.71 -3.26
N PRO A 10 -20.63 -1.75 -4.14
CA PRO A 10 -22.03 -1.45 -4.47
C PRO A 10 -22.73 -2.63 -5.15
N ALA A 11 -22.06 -3.32 -6.07
CA ALA A 11 -22.64 -4.48 -6.76
C ALA A 11 -22.93 -5.64 -5.80
N ALA A 12 -22.01 -5.93 -4.88
CA ALA A 12 -22.22 -6.96 -3.85
C ALA A 12 -23.40 -6.61 -2.94
N ALA A 13 -23.50 -5.35 -2.50
CA ALA A 13 -24.62 -4.87 -1.71
C ALA A 13 -25.97 -5.02 -2.46
N ALA A 14 -26.03 -4.61 -3.73
CA ALA A 14 -27.22 -4.73 -4.57
C ALA A 14 -27.65 -6.19 -4.80
N ALA A 15 -26.68 -7.12 -4.86
CA ALA A 15 -26.93 -8.55 -5.00
C ALA A 15 -27.24 -9.26 -3.66
N GLY A 16 -27.19 -8.56 -2.52
CA GLY A 16 -27.33 -9.17 -1.20
C GLY A 16 -26.19 -10.11 -0.82
N VAL A 17 -25.01 -9.94 -1.43
CA VAL A 17 -23.83 -10.78 -1.21
C VAL A 17 -22.90 -10.10 -0.19
N GLY A 18 -22.58 -10.82 0.88
CA GLY A 18 -21.64 -10.35 1.90
C GLY A 18 -20.18 -10.45 1.43
N VAL A 19 -19.43 -9.36 1.59
CA VAL A 19 -17.99 -9.30 1.30
C VAL A 19 -17.20 -9.42 2.59
N LEU A 20 -16.21 -10.32 2.58
CA LEU A 20 -15.23 -10.46 3.65
C LEU A 20 -13.96 -9.70 3.28
N GLY A 21 -13.67 -8.63 4.01
CA GLY A 21 -12.42 -7.88 3.88
C GLY A 21 -11.26 -8.63 4.50
N PHE A 22 -10.15 -8.75 3.78
CA PHE A 22 -8.88 -9.24 4.33
C PHE A 22 -7.77 -8.28 3.96
N SER A 23 -6.68 -8.30 4.73
CA SER A 23 -5.51 -7.45 4.50
C SER A 23 -5.78 -5.94 4.55
N ALA A 24 -6.74 -5.49 5.36
CA ALA A 24 -7.08 -4.07 5.55
C ALA A 24 -5.87 -3.19 5.90
N LEU A 25 -4.86 -3.78 6.58
CA LEU A 25 -3.62 -3.07 6.94
C LEU A 25 -2.51 -3.16 5.88
N CYS A 26 -2.76 -3.79 4.73
CA CYS A 26 -1.76 -4.07 3.70
C CYS A 26 -0.47 -4.68 4.28
N TYR A 27 -0.62 -5.71 5.11
CA TYR A 27 0.48 -6.35 5.86
C TYR A 27 1.28 -5.38 6.75
N GLY A 28 0.60 -4.37 7.32
CA GLY A 28 1.15 -3.36 8.22
C GLY A 28 1.65 -2.10 7.51
N ARG A 29 1.62 -2.04 6.17
CA ARG A 29 2.04 -0.82 5.45
C ARG A 29 1.09 0.35 5.65
N MET A 30 -0.20 0.09 5.84
CA MET A 30 -1.17 1.14 6.17
C MET A 30 -0.89 1.80 7.52
N LEU A 31 -0.12 1.19 8.43
CA LEU A 31 0.18 1.78 9.74
C LEU A 31 1.39 2.73 9.71
N ARG A 32 2.00 2.92 8.54
CA ARG A 32 3.19 3.76 8.40
C ARG A 32 2.80 5.22 8.25
N ALA A 33 3.72 6.11 8.62
CA ALA A 33 3.59 7.52 8.31
C ALA A 33 3.52 7.76 6.79
N SER A 34 2.79 8.79 6.40
CA SER A 34 2.74 9.32 5.03
C SER A 34 2.59 10.84 5.06
N SER A 35 2.59 11.50 3.89
CA SER A 35 2.44 12.95 3.84
C SER A 35 1.08 13.44 4.36
N VAL A 36 0.02 12.63 4.20
CA VAL A 36 -1.35 12.92 4.68
C VAL A 36 -1.58 12.51 6.14
N LEU A 37 -0.89 11.48 6.59
CA LEU A 37 -1.00 10.90 7.93
C LEU A 37 0.41 10.75 8.53
N PRO A 38 0.98 11.82 9.12
CA PRO A 38 2.38 11.80 9.57
C PRO A 38 2.67 10.80 10.69
N GLN A 39 1.66 10.36 11.45
CA GLN A 39 1.77 9.32 12.47
C GLN A 39 1.30 7.94 11.96
N GLY A 40 0.78 7.87 10.75
CA GLY A 40 -0.03 6.75 10.28
C GLY A 40 -1.43 6.73 10.93
N PRO A 41 -2.39 6.00 10.34
CA PRO A 41 -3.68 5.72 10.95
C PRO A 41 -3.55 4.65 12.05
N ALA A 42 -4.49 4.68 13.02
CA ALA A 42 -4.68 3.56 13.93
C ALA A 42 -5.18 2.32 13.17
N ALA A 43 -4.85 1.12 13.67
CA ALA A 43 -5.33 -0.12 13.06
C ALA A 43 -6.87 -0.17 13.06
N ALA A 44 -7.49 0.26 14.15
CA ALA A 44 -8.94 0.35 14.29
C ALA A 44 -9.59 1.18 13.18
N ASP A 45 -9.01 2.31 12.78
CA ASP A 45 -9.58 3.17 11.74
C ASP A 45 -9.52 2.53 10.36
N CYS A 46 -8.48 1.75 10.07
CA CYS A 46 -8.41 0.97 8.82
C CYS A 46 -9.49 -0.11 8.75
N TYR A 47 -9.83 -0.75 9.88
CA TYR A 47 -10.94 -1.70 9.95
C TYR A 47 -12.29 -1.02 9.87
N ARG A 48 -12.50 0.09 10.59
CA ARG A 48 -13.73 0.89 10.51
C ARG A 48 -13.99 1.38 9.09
N TYR A 49 -12.94 1.83 8.39
CA TYR A 49 -13.01 2.19 6.98
C TYR A 49 -13.47 1.03 6.10
N SER A 50 -12.92 -0.16 6.32
CA SER A 50 -13.28 -1.33 5.52
C SER A 50 -14.73 -1.77 5.80
N LEU A 51 -15.14 -1.75 7.06
CA LEU A 51 -16.49 -2.09 7.50
C LEU A 51 -17.54 -1.03 7.15
N SER A 52 -17.13 0.21 6.85
CA SER A 52 -18.06 1.25 6.39
C SER A 52 -18.41 1.13 4.91
N GLN A 53 -17.75 0.24 4.16
CA GLN A 53 -18.01 0.07 2.73
C GLN A 53 -19.28 -0.74 2.47
N PRO A 54 -20.07 -0.41 1.42
CA PRO A 54 -21.26 -1.17 1.06
C PRO A 54 -20.97 -2.67 0.89
N GLY A 55 -21.84 -3.53 1.41
CA GLY A 55 -21.72 -4.98 1.26
C GLY A 55 -20.57 -5.64 2.03
N VAL A 56 -19.67 -4.89 2.67
CA VAL A 56 -18.64 -5.47 3.55
C VAL A 56 -19.27 -5.86 4.89
N VAL A 57 -19.31 -7.15 5.18
CA VAL A 57 -20.00 -7.71 6.36
C VAL A 57 -19.04 -8.07 7.50
N ALA A 58 -17.77 -8.31 7.19
CA ALA A 58 -16.75 -8.53 8.21
C ALA A 58 -15.33 -8.22 7.68
N CYS A 59 -14.38 -8.07 8.60
CA CYS A 59 -12.96 -7.89 8.29
C CYS A 59 -12.07 -8.82 9.14
N VAL A 60 -11.11 -9.45 8.50
CA VAL A 60 -10.13 -10.33 9.16
C VAL A 60 -8.90 -9.51 9.59
N SER A 61 -8.64 -9.45 10.89
CA SER A 61 -7.64 -8.53 11.49
C SER A 61 -6.25 -9.15 11.78
N ALA A 62 -6.10 -10.48 11.70
CA ALA A 62 -4.84 -11.24 11.83
C ALA A 62 -3.75 -10.62 12.75
N PRO A 63 -4.06 -10.31 14.03
CA PRO A 63 -3.11 -9.68 14.94
C PRO A 63 -1.96 -10.62 15.27
N ARG A 64 -0.76 -10.07 15.49
CA ARG A 64 0.44 -10.85 15.84
C ARG A 64 0.56 -11.10 17.33
N ARG A 65 -0.09 -10.27 18.16
CA ARG A 65 0.02 -10.29 19.62
C ARG A 65 -1.32 -9.92 20.26
N HIS A 66 -1.52 -10.37 21.50
CA HIS A 66 -2.73 -10.08 22.29
C HIS A 66 -3.10 -8.59 22.32
N ARG A 67 -2.13 -7.70 22.55
CA ARG A 67 -2.39 -6.25 22.59
C ARG A 67 -3.01 -5.71 21.29
N GLU A 68 -2.57 -6.23 20.14
CA GLU A 68 -3.10 -5.81 18.83
C GLU A 68 -4.50 -6.36 18.61
N LEU A 69 -4.80 -7.57 19.13
CA LEU A 69 -6.16 -8.10 19.14
C LEU A 69 -7.08 -7.20 19.95
N VAL A 70 -6.68 -6.81 21.16
CA VAL A 70 -7.47 -5.91 22.02
C VAL A 70 -7.74 -4.58 21.33
N GLU A 71 -6.69 -3.95 20.78
CA GLU A 71 -6.82 -2.70 20.00
C GLU A 71 -7.79 -2.87 18.81
N ASN A 72 -7.68 -3.96 18.06
CA ASN A 72 -8.55 -4.19 16.91
C ASN A 72 -10.01 -4.43 17.31
N LEU A 73 -10.27 -4.98 18.50
CA LEU A 73 -11.63 -5.20 19.01
C LEU A 73 -12.34 -3.90 19.42
N GLU A 74 -11.61 -2.81 19.66
CA GLU A 74 -12.20 -1.48 19.89
C GLU A 74 -13.06 -0.98 18.72
N VAL A 75 -12.87 -1.56 17.53
CA VAL A 75 -13.72 -1.33 16.36
C VAL A 75 -15.19 -1.66 16.65
N LEU A 76 -15.46 -2.69 17.46
CA LEU A 76 -16.82 -3.14 17.77
C LEU A 76 -17.55 -2.21 18.74
N ALA A 77 -16.83 -1.44 19.54
CA ALA A 77 -17.38 -0.51 20.52
C ALA A 77 -17.47 0.94 20.03
N GLY A 78 -16.72 1.28 18.96
CA GLY A 78 -16.64 2.63 18.43
C GLY A 78 -17.67 2.92 17.34
N PRO A 79 -17.93 4.21 17.05
CA PRO A 79 -18.76 4.60 15.92
C PRO A 79 -18.10 4.21 14.59
N ALA A 80 -18.92 4.13 13.53
CA ALA A 80 -18.40 4.05 12.17
C ALA A 80 -17.50 5.26 11.85
N LEU A 81 -16.50 5.07 11.00
CA LEU A 81 -15.61 6.14 10.60
C LEU A 81 -16.36 7.16 9.73
N ALA A 82 -16.34 8.44 10.16
CA ALA A 82 -16.99 9.53 9.43
C ALA A 82 -16.45 9.65 7.99
N PRO A 83 -17.33 9.83 6.97
CA PRO A 83 -16.92 9.97 5.58
C PRO A 83 -15.91 11.12 5.35
N ASP A 84 -16.18 12.28 5.94
CA ASP A 84 -15.32 13.47 5.87
C ASP A 84 -14.96 13.95 7.29
N PRO A 85 -13.68 14.27 7.59
CA PRO A 85 -12.48 14.02 6.79
C PRO A 85 -11.89 12.62 6.98
N GLY A 86 -12.51 11.78 7.81
CA GLY A 86 -11.94 10.50 8.26
C GLY A 86 -11.62 9.53 7.11
N GLN A 87 -12.65 9.14 6.34
CA GLN A 87 -12.46 8.21 5.23
C GLN A 87 -11.62 8.83 4.11
N GLU A 88 -11.77 10.12 3.80
CA GLU A 88 -10.99 10.76 2.72
C GLU A 88 -9.49 10.78 3.03
N ARG A 89 -9.09 11.07 4.28
CA ARG A 89 -7.69 11.00 4.68
C ARG A 89 -7.12 9.59 4.56
N LEU A 90 -7.91 8.57 4.91
CA LEU A 90 -7.52 7.17 4.75
C LEU A 90 -7.41 6.75 3.28
N ARG A 91 -8.29 7.23 2.40
CA ARG A 91 -8.16 7.06 0.94
C ARG A 91 -6.87 7.69 0.44
N ALA A 92 -6.62 8.94 0.80
CA ALA A 92 -5.42 9.68 0.38
C ALA A 92 -4.13 8.99 0.85
N HIS A 93 -4.09 8.53 2.10
CA HIS A 93 -2.99 7.71 2.61
C HIS A 93 -2.87 6.38 1.87
N GLY A 94 -3.98 5.69 1.60
CA GLY A 94 -4.00 4.46 0.80
C GLY A 94 -3.47 4.64 -0.62
N ARG A 95 -3.68 5.81 -1.24
CA ARG A 95 -3.09 6.16 -2.54
C ARG A 95 -1.56 6.25 -2.48
N GLU A 96 -0.99 6.86 -1.44
CA GLU A 96 0.46 6.89 -1.22
C GLU A 96 1.02 5.47 -1.02
N VAL A 97 0.40 4.67 -0.14
CA VAL A 97 0.81 3.27 0.11
C VAL A 97 0.75 2.43 -1.16
N TYR A 98 -0.27 2.65 -2.01
CA TYR A 98 -0.40 1.95 -3.29
C TYR A 98 0.71 2.35 -4.27
N ALA A 99 1.00 3.66 -4.39
CA ALA A 99 2.07 4.16 -5.26
C ALA A 99 3.44 3.58 -4.86
N ASP A 100 3.74 3.53 -3.57
CA ASP A 100 4.97 2.93 -3.03
C ASP A 100 5.06 1.43 -3.35
N ASN A 101 3.95 0.69 -3.19
CA ASN A 101 3.91 -0.73 -3.54
C ASN A 101 4.14 -0.96 -5.04
N LYS A 102 3.59 -0.11 -5.91
CA LYS A 102 3.80 -0.19 -7.36
C LYS A 102 5.25 0.13 -7.74
N ARG A 103 5.87 1.11 -7.07
CA ARG A 103 7.29 1.43 -7.23
C ARG A 103 8.17 0.26 -6.83
N PHE A 104 7.91 -0.34 -5.67
CA PHE A 104 8.64 -1.53 -5.20
C PHE A 104 8.48 -2.71 -6.16
N ASP A 105 7.25 -3.01 -6.59
CA ASP A 105 6.98 -4.10 -7.53
C ASP A 105 7.74 -3.93 -8.85
N ARG A 106 7.74 -2.71 -9.41
CA ARG A 106 8.48 -2.37 -10.63
C ARG A 106 9.99 -2.53 -10.47
N LEU A 107 10.56 -1.99 -9.39
CA LEU A 107 12.01 -1.94 -9.21
C LEU A 107 12.60 -3.27 -8.75
N VAL A 108 11.92 -3.97 -7.85
CA VAL A 108 12.47 -5.14 -7.14
C VAL A 108 11.91 -6.44 -7.70
N ARG A 109 10.59 -6.57 -7.84
CA ARG A 109 9.95 -7.86 -8.17
C ARG A 109 9.96 -8.17 -9.67
N ARG A 110 9.73 -7.17 -10.51
CA ARG A 110 9.69 -7.33 -11.98
C ARG A 110 11.05 -7.12 -12.65
N GLY A 111 12.14 -7.15 -11.89
CA GLY A 111 13.48 -7.14 -12.44
C GLY A 111 13.96 -5.77 -12.93
N GLY A 112 13.53 -4.66 -12.30
CA GLY A 112 14.04 -3.31 -12.58
C GLY A 112 15.56 -3.13 -12.35
N ALA A 113 16.26 -4.18 -11.94
CA ALA A 113 17.72 -4.24 -11.91
C ALA A 113 18.37 -4.61 -13.25
N ALA A 114 17.64 -5.13 -14.25
CA ALA A 114 18.23 -5.38 -15.57
C ALA A 114 18.72 -4.08 -16.24
N PRO A 115 17.91 -3.00 -16.33
CA PRO A 115 18.40 -1.73 -16.85
C PRO A 115 19.49 -1.08 -15.98
N LEU A 116 19.44 -1.29 -14.66
CA LEU A 116 20.45 -0.75 -13.74
C LEU A 116 21.79 -1.48 -13.89
N ARG A 117 21.76 -2.80 -14.04
CA ARG A 117 22.95 -3.62 -14.30
C ARG A 117 23.59 -3.24 -15.63
N GLU A 118 22.80 -3.14 -16.70
CA GLU A 118 23.34 -2.75 -18.01
C GLU A 118 23.90 -1.31 -17.99
N ALA A 119 23.21 -0.35 -17.36
CA ALA A 119 23.73 1.01 -17.22
C ALA A 119 25.02 1.08 -16.39
N ILE A 120 25.13 0.25 -15.35
CA ILE A 120 26.37 0.14 -14.56
C ILE A 120 27.50 -0.48 -15.39
N LEU A 121 27.22 -1.50 -16.20
CA LEU A 121 28.22 -2.13 -17.07
C LEU A 121 28.70 -1.19 -18.18
N GLU A 122 27.78 -0.48 -18.84
CA GLU A 122 28.14 0.54 -19.84
C GLU A 122 29.06 1.62 -19.25
N LEU A 123 28.78 2.10 -18.03
CA LEU A 123 29.64 3.06 -17.33
C LEU A 123 31.06 2.53 -17.09
N PHE A 124 31.21 1.23 -16.81
CA PHE A 124 32.52 0.61 -16.63
C PHE A 124 33.24 0.30 -17.95
N GLU A 125 32.50 -0.03 -19.02
CA GLU A 125 33.06 -0.26 -20.36
C GLU A 125 33.55 1.04 -21.02
N HIS A 126 32.88 2.17 -20.78
CA HIS A 126 33.30 3.49 -21.28
C HIS A 126 34.43 4.14 -20.46
N SER A 127 34.90 3.47 -19.40
CA SER A 127 35.99 3.95 -18.53
C SER A 127 37.33 3.23 -18.79
N GLY A 128 37.43 2.43 -19.86
CA GLY A 128 38.70 1.84 -20.30
C GLY A 128 39.69 2.93 -20.73
N PRO A 129 41.00 2.80 -20.43
CA PRO A 129 41.98 3.81 -20.79
C PRO A 129 42.05 3.98 -22.31
N GLU A 130 41.91 5.23 -22.78
CA GLU A 130 42.23 5.63 -24.16
C GLU A 130 43.64 5.09 -24.54
N PRO A 131 43.80 4.43 -25.70
CA PRO A 131 45.08 3.91 -26.11
C PRO A 131 46.07 5.06 -26.26
N ALA A 132 47.16 5.01 -25.49
CA ALA A 132 48.22 6.01 -25.53
C ALA A 132 48.68 6.26 -26.98
N GLU A 133 48.48 7.49 -27.44
CA GLU A 133 48.89 7.96 -28.75
C GLU A 133 50.40 7.72 -28.90
N LYS A 134 50.79 6.87 -29.86
CA LYS A 134 52.20 6.65 -30.20
C LYS A 134 52.73 7.92 -30.86
N VAL A 135 53.35 8.79 -30.07
CA VAL A 135 54.16 9.90 -30.59
C VAL A 135 55.44 9.31 -31.19
N LEU A 136 55.48 9.22 -32.52
CA LEU A 136 56.69 9.00 -33.30
C LEU A 136 57.45 10.33 -33.39
N TYR A 137 58.64 10.43 -32.78
CA TYR A 137 59.84 11.09 -33.32
C TYR A 137 61.07 10.57 -32.58
#